data_AF-A0A2V8MVH6-F1
#
_entry.id   AF-A0A2V8MVH6-F1
#
_cell.length_a   1.000
_cell.length_b   1.000
_cell.length_c   1.000
_cell.angle_alpha   90.00
_cell.angle_beta   90.00
_cell.angle_gamma   90.00
#
_symmetry.space_group_name_H-M   'P 1'
#
loop_
_entity.id
_entity.type
_entity.pdbx_description
1 polymer ?
#
loop_
_entity_poly.entity_id
_entity_poly.type
_entity_poly.pdbx_seq_one_letter_code
_entity_poly.pdbx_strand_id
1 'polypeptide(L)'
;MTKPKRAIKIACLLTLLSSLAPAQVQTGAQTPSTPATVVEDSQPLPRPPAGTLGTKSYEATDKEKPFFAKLSEDERTTGDMFKDYSITGKKGKFVGWFGIVRKIEEDKTAPQTNLLVEMKYFDGLTDTHIQALSFNGAGDFRAMLSGIGLGIKPLSLVKVYGVVASETSNVPEVKAEYVRQWDWGLFTFLMVYGEQKGNKEWKKLNKVDEQRIYNPFPTNRYYEDRLGPRPQ
;
A
#
# COMPACT_ATOMS: atom_id res chain seq x y z
N MET A 1 67.15 -2.94 -53.32
CA MET A 1 66.89 -1.58 -53.86
C MET A 1 66.11 -0.77 -52.84
N THR A 2 66.79 0.16 -52.21
CA THR A 2 66.28 1.13 -51.23
C THR A 2 65.89 2.43 -51.92
N LYS A 3 64.70 2.98 -51.64
CA LYS A 3 64.44 4.43 -51.41
C LYS A 3 62.98 4.68 -50.97
N PRO A 4 62.69 5.80 -50.28
CA PRO A 4 61.64 5.84 -49.25
C PRO A 4 60.63 7.01 -49.38
N LYS A 5 59.72 7.08 -48.39
CA LYS A 5 59.01 8.27 -47.83
C LYS A 5 57.97 9.00 -48.73
N ARG A 6 56.77 9.19 -48.15
CA ARG A 6 56.29 10.52 -47.71
C ARG A 6 55.02 10.39 -46.85
N ALA A 7 55.14 10.86 -45.61
CA ALA A 7 54.03 11.13 -44.71
C ALA A 7 53.49 12.53 -45.01
N ILE A 8 52.17 12.66 -45.13
CA ILE A 8 51.47 13.94 -45.22
C ILE A 8 50.82 14.18 -43.85
N LYS A 9 51.33 15.15 -43.10
CA LYS A 9 50.69 15.68 -41.89
C LYS A 9 49.77 16.82 -42.33
N ILE A 10 48.46 16.62 -42.24
CA ILE A 10 47.47 17.70 -42.37
C ILE A 10 47.23 18.25 -40.97
N ALA A 11 47.66 19.48 -40.75
CA ALA A 11 47.36 20.26 -39.56
C ALA A 11 45.99 20.92 -39.76
N CYS A 12 44.96 20.44 -39.04
CA CYS A 12 43.69 21.15 -38.90
C CYS A 12 43.84 22.23 -37.83
N LEU A 13 43.78 23.48 -38.28
CA LEU A 13 43.74 24.68 -37.45
C LEU A 13 42.32 24.81 -36.86
N LEU A 14 42.14 24.44 -35.59
CA LEU A 14 40.90 24.69 -34.86
C LEU A 14 40.93 26.12 -34.31
N THR A 15 40.18 27.02 -34.93
CA THR A 15 39.86 28.34 -34.38
C THR A 15 38.86 28.19 -33.22
N LEU A 16 39.34 28.38 -31.99
CA LEU A 16 38.49 28.58 -30.81
C LEU A 16 37.83 29.97 -30.90
N LEU A 17 36.52 30.00 -31.15
CA LEU A 17 35.68 31.17 -30.86
C LEU A 17 35.20 31.07 -29.40
N SER A 18 35.80 31.86 -28.52
CA SER A 18 35.36 32.04 -27.14
C SER A 18 34.15 32.98 -27.10
N SER A 19 32.94 32.42 -27.18
CA SER A 19 31.70 33.15 -26.93
C SER A 19 31.49 33.32 -25.42
N LEU A 20 31.72 34.54 -24.93
CA LEU A 20 31.28 34.99 -23.60
C LEU A 20 29.75 35.08 -23.59
N ALA A 21 29.08 34.01 -23.13
CA ALA A 21 27.66 34.05 -22.85
C ALA A 21 27.40 34.73 -21.49
N PRO A 22 26.40 35.62 -21.37
CA PRO A 22 26.03 36.21 -20.09
C PRO A 22 25.47 35.12 -19.17
N ALA A 23 25.98 35.07 -17.94
CA ALA A 23 25.48 34.19 -16.89
C ALA A 23 24.03 34.60 -16.54
N GLN A 24 23.06 33.88 -17.08
CA GLN A 24 21.67 33.99 -16.62
C GLN A 24 21.61 33.43 -15.21
N VAL A 25 21.33 34.30 -14.25
CA VAL A 25 20.99 33.94 -12.86
C VAL A 25 19.69 33.13 -12.94
N GLN A 26 19.81 31.81 -12.89
CA GLN A 26 18.67 30.92 -12.75
C GLN A 26 18.16 31.06 -11.30
N THR A 27 17.18 31.93 -11.10
CA THR A 27 16.29 31.86 -9.95
C THR A 27 15.58 30.51 -10.02
N GLY A 28 16.11 29.52 -9.31
CA GLY A 28 15.52 28.20 -9.19
C GLY A 28 14.13 28.32 -8.59
N ALA A 29 13.10 28.15 -9.41
CA ALA A 29 11.76 27.91 -8.94
C ALA A 29 11.79 26.64 -8.09
N GLN A 30 11.65 26.78 -6.78
CA GLN A 30 11.46 25.63 -5.89
C GLN A 30 10.13 24.98 -6.28
N THR A 31 10.22 23.85 -7.00
CA THR A 31 9.05 23.02 -7.30
C THR A 31 8.37 22.68 -5.96
N PRO A 32 7.06 22.93 -5.81
CA PRO A 32 6.35 22.57 -4.58
C PRO A 32 6.60 21.10 -4.27
N SER A 33 7.21 20.81 -3.13
CA SER A 33 7.39 19.43 -2.68
C SER A 33 6.02 18.86 -2.34
N THR A 34 5.60 17.80 -3.05
CA THR A 34 4.39 17.05 -2.71
C THR A 34 4.46 16.63 -1.24
N PRO A 35 3.46 16.97 -0.40
CA PRO A 35 3.44 16.54 0.99
C PRO A 35 3.48 15.01 1.09
N ALA A 36 4.24 14.49 2.06
CA ALA A 36 4.28 13.06 2.31
C ALA A 36 2.88 12.51 2.64
N THR A 37 2.61 11.28 2.21
CA THR A 37 1.37 10.57 2.55
C THR A 37 1.30 10.39 4.06
N VAL A 38 0.15 10.72 4.65
CA VAL A 38 -0.06 10.57 6.09
C VAL A 38 -0.23 9.09 6.42
N VAL A 39 0.61 8.58 7.32
CA VAL A 39 0.48 7.23 7.88
C VAL A 39 0.13 7.32 9.36
N GLU A 40 -0.95 6.65 9.75
CA GLU A 40 -1.40 6.55 11.14
C GLU A 40 -1.27 5.12 11.65
N ASP A 41 -0.52 4.95 12.74
CA ASP A 41 -0.51 3.70 13.50
C ASP A 41 -1.71 3.62 14.44
N SER A 42 -2.50 2.56 14.26
CA SER A 42 -3.59 2.23 15.16
C SER A 42 -3.05 1.86 16.55
N GLN A 43 -3.82 2.20 17.58
CA GLN A 43 -3.45 1.97 18.97
C GLN A 43 -4.18 0.75 19.53
N PRO A 44 -3.57 0.01 20.48
CA PRO A 44 -4.26 -1.05 21.20
C PRO A 44 -5.51 -0.52 21.90
N LEU A 45 -6.62 -1.26 21.78
CA LEU A 45 -7.82 -1.01 22.55
C LEU A 45 -7.81 -1.83 23.85
N PRO A 46 -8.53 -1.39 24.89
CA PRO A 46 -8.65 -2.16 26.13
C PRO A 46 -9.20 -3.55 25.87
N ARG A 47 -8.61 -4.55 26.51
CA ARG A 47 -9.12 -5.91 26.47
C ARG A 47 -10.49 -5.97 27.17
N PRO A 48 -11.52 -6.58 26.57
CA PRO A 48 -12.82 -6.71 27.22
C PRO A 48 -12.71 -7.71 28.39
N PRO A 49 -13.61 -7.62 29.39
CA PRO A 49 -13.75 -8.65 30.41
C PRO A 49 -13.88 -10.06 29.82
N ALA A 50 -13.50 -11.07 30.61
CA ALA A 50 -13.60 -12.46 30.18
C ALA A 50 -15.06 -12.82 29.85
N GLY A 51 -15.28 -13.38 28.67
CA GLY A 51 -16.61 -13.78 28.20
C GLY A 51 -17.48 -12.65 27.62
N THR A 52 -16.98 -11.41 27.49
CA THR A 52 -17.77 -10.27 27.00
C THR A 52 -17.27 -9.74 25.66
N LEU A 53 -17.02 -10.62 24.69
CA LEU A 53 -16.73 -10.18 23.33
C LEU A 53 -17.96 -9.50 22.74
N GLY A 54 -17.74 -8.40 22.02
CA GLY A 54 -18.80 -7.65 21.36
C GLY A 54 -18.29 -7.06 20.07
N THR A 55 -19.22 -6.82 19.14
CA THR A 55 -18.97 -6.20 17.84
C THR A 55 -19.50 -4.77 17.84
N LYS A 56 -18.90 -3.93 17.01
CA LYS A 56 -19.35 -2.56 16.76
C LYS A 56 -19.08 -2.17 15.30
N SER A 57 -19.74 -1.11 14.85
CA SER A 57 -19.43 -0.50 13.56
C SER A 57 -18.03 0.09 13.54
N TYR A 58 -17.42 0.11 12.36
CA TYR A 58 -16.17 0.82 12.12
C TYR A 58 -16.29 2.32 12.38
N GLU A 59 -15.32 2.86 13.11
CA GLU A 59 -15.25 4.28 13.42
C GLU A 59 -13.93 4.85 12.90
N ALA A 60 -14.03 5.82 12.00
CA ALA A 60 -12.87 6.57 11.53
C ALA A 60 -12.31 7.45 12.67
N THR A 61 -10.99 7.45 12.83
CA THR A 61 -10.30 8.36 13.77
C THR A 61 -10.40 9.81 13.29
N ASP A 62 -10.06 10.77 14.16
CA ASP A 62 -10.10 12.19 13.76
C ASP A 62 -9.19 12.52 12.58
N LYS A 63 -8.05 11.82 12.45
CA LYS A 63 -7.14 11.95 11.30
C LYS A 63 -7.68 11.27 10.04
N GLU A 64 -8.45 10.19 10.20
CA GLU A 64 -9.04 9.43 9.11
C GLU A 64 -10.32 10.09 8.55
N LYS A 65 -11.11 10.76 9.40
CA LYS A 65 -12.41 11.38 9.06
C LYS A 65 -12.40 12.20 7.77
N PRO A 66 -11.40 13.08 7.49
CA PRO A 66 -11.35 13.85 6.25
C PRO A 66 -11.28 12.99 4.99
N PHE A 67 -10.64 11.82 5.07
CA PHE A 67 -10.51 10.88 3.95
C PHE A 67 -11.72 9.96 3.86
N PHE A 68 -12.24 9.50 5.01
CA PHE A 68 -13.47 8.72 5.07
C PHE A 68 -14.67 9.49 4.47
N ALA A 69 -14.76 10.80 4.71
CA ALA A 69 -15.83 11.63 4.17
C ALA A 69 -15.81 11.76 2.62
N LYS A 70 -14.67 11.50 1.97
CA LYS A 70 -14.54 11.50 0.50
C LYS A 70 -15.09 10.23 -0.16
N LEU A 71 -15.30 9.17 0.60
CA LEU A 71 -15.86 7.92 0.10
C LEU A 71 -17.34 8.13 -0.25
N SER A 72 -17.74 7.66 -1.44
CA SER A 72 -19.16 7.43 -1.71
C SER A 72 -19.71 6.37 -0.75
N GLU A 73 -21.03 6.35 -0.58
CA GLU A 73 -21.70 5.44 0.36
C GLU A 73 -21.28 3.98 0.13
N ASP A 74 -21.30 3.52 -1.12
CA ASP A 74 -20.88 2.16 -1.53
C ASP A 74 -19.40 1.85 -1.26
N GLU A 75 -18.55 2.86 -1.07
CA GLU A 75 -17.10 2.68 -0.80
C GLU A 75 -16.78 2.65 0.70
N ARG A 76 -17.76 2.91 1.57
CA ARG A 76 -17.56 2.87 3.04
C ARG A 76 -17.49 1.45 3.59
N THR A 77 -18.15 0.52 2.91
CA THR A 77 -18.16 -0.92 3.20
C THR A 77 -17.70 -1.66 1.96
N THR A 78 -16.56 -2.35 2.03
CA THR A 78 -15.90 -2.95 0.85
C THR A 78 -16.23 -4.43 0.69
N GLY A 79 -17.49 -4.79 0.94
CA GLY A 79 -18.04 -6.14 0.86
C GLY A 79 -19.25 -6.31 1.76
N ASP A 80 -20.06 -7.30 1.44
CA ASP A 80 -21.12 -7.86 2.29
C ASP A 80 -21.01 -9.39 2.11
N MET A 81 -21.52 -10.19 3.07
CA MET A 81 -21.57 -11.65 2.95
C MET A 81 -22.19 -12.14 1.63
N PHE A 82 -23.00 -11.31 0.97
CA PHE A 82 -23.75 -11.66 -0.24
C PHE A 82 -23.26 -11.02 -1.54
N LYS A 83 -22.27 -10.11 -1.50
CA LYS A 83 -21.81 -9.40 -2.70
C LYS A 83 -20.29 -9.27 -2.73
N ASP A 84 -19.70 -9.85 -3.77
CA ASP A 84 -18.32 -9.59 -4.14
C ASP A 84 -18.17 -8.12 -4.55
N TYR A 85 -17.21 -7.45 -3.92
CA TYR A 85 -16.87 -6.07 -4.20
C TYR A 85 -15.40 -6.00 -4.63
N SER A 86 -15.03 -5.14 -5.57
CA SER A 86 -13.62 -5.01 -5.99
C SER A 86 -13.29 -3.57 -6.38
N ILE A 87 -12.02 -3.19 -6.22
CA ILE A 87 -11.47 -1.93 -6.76
C ILE A 87 -11.06 -2.03 -8.23
N THR A 88 -11.02 -3.22 -8.81
CA THR A 88 -10.83 -3.43 -10.25
C THR A 88 -11.94 -2.72 -11.03
N GLY A 89 -11.57 -2.02 -12.11
CA GLY A 89 -12.48 -1.24 -12.95
C GLY A 89 -12.84 0.15 -12.39
N LYS A 90 -12.24 0.59 -11.26
CA LYS A 90 -12.61 1.85 -10.59
C LYS A 90 -11.67 3.02 -10.85
N LYS A 91 -11.02 3.07 -12.03
CA LYS A 91 -10.13 4.16 -12.40
C LYS A 91 -10.79 5.54 -12.21
N GLY A 92 -10.08 6.46 -11.56
CA GLY A 92 -10.52 7.81 -11.24
C GLY A 92 -11.42 7.93 -9.99
N LYS A 93 -11.82 6.81 -9.38
CA LYS A 93 -12.60 6.82 -8.14
C LYS A 93 -11.71 6.96 -6.92
N PHE A 94 -12.22 7.66 -5.91
CA PHE A 94 -11.64 7.69 -4.58
C PHE A 94 -12.15 6.47 -3.79
N VAL A 95 -11.23 5.67 -3.27
CA VAL A 95 -11.52 4.38 -2.63
C VAL A 95 -10.86 4.34 -1.24
N GLY A 96 -11.39 3.49 -0.37
CA GLY A 96 -10.85 3.21 0.96
C GLY A 96 -10.85 1.72 1.21
N TRP A 97 -9.70 1.05 1.10
CA TRP A 97 -9.65 -0.41 1.04
C TRP A 97 -8.72 -1.04 2.07
N PHE A 98 -9.18 -2.12 2.72
CA PHE A 98 -8.39 -2.90 3.67
C PHE A 98 -7.54 -3.98 2.99
N GLY A 99 -6.31 -4.18 3.45
CA GLY A 99 -5.50 -5.29 2.97
C GLY A 99 -4.22 -5.54 3.74
N ILE A 100 -3.58 -6.67 3.44
CA ILE A 100 -2.32 -7.07 4.07
C ILE A 100 -1.14 -6.61 3.22
N VAL A 101 -0.18 -5.92 3.82
CA VAL A 101 1.03 -5.46 3.12
C VAL A 101 1.91 -6.66 2.79
N ARG A 102 1.97 -7.04 1.51
CA ARG A 102 2.76 -8.19 1.03
C ARG A 102 4.16 -7.81 0.58
N LYS A 103 4.35 -6.59 0.08
CA LYS A 103 5.65 -6.07 -0.33
C LYS A 103 5.73 -4.56 -0.07
N ILE A 104 6.93 -4.09 0.26
CA ILE A 104 7.27 -2.67 0.41
C ILE A 104 8.50 -2.41 -0.46
N GLU A 105 8.42 -1.43 -1.35
CA GLU A 105 9.51 -1.01 -2.22
C GLU A 105 9.66 0.51 -2.12
N GLU A 106 10.84 0.99 -1.75
CA GLU A 106 11.13 2.42 -1.68
C GLU A 106 11.93 2.87 -2.90
N ASP A 107 11.44 3.90 -3.58
CA ASP A 107 12.19 4.62 -4.59
C ASP A 107 12.84 5.84 -3.93
N LYS A 108 14.18 5.84 -3.87
CA LYS A 108 14.96 6.95 -3.30
C LYS A 108 15.18 8.08 -4.31
N THR A 109 14.96 7.83 -5.60
CA THR A 109 15.15 8.81 -6.67
C THR A 109 13.92 9.70 -6.85
N ALA A 110 12.73 9.11 -6.73
CA ALA A 110 11.48 9.81 -6.56
C ALA A 110 10.94 9.40 -5.18
N PRO A 111 11.05 10.25 -4.12
CA PRO A 111 10.80 9.85 -2.74
C PRO A 111 9.37 9.31 -2.56
N GLN A 112 9.22 8.00 -2.75
CA GLN A 112 7.95 7.30 -2.91
C GLN A 112 8.11 5.89 -2.35
N THR A 113 7.07 5.43 -1.68
CA THR A 113 6.93 4.06 -1.19
C THR A 113 5.83 3.39 -1.99
N ASN A 114 6.13 2.24 -2.59
CA ASN A 114 5.18 1.40 -3.31
C ASN A 114 4.86 0.17 -2.47
N LEU A 115 3.59 -0.02 -2.16
CA LEU A 115 3.10 -1.21 -1.45
C LEU A 115 2.43 -2.15 -2.45
N LEU A 116 2.71 -3.45 -2.34
CA LEU A 116 1.81 -4.49 -2.84
C LEU A 116 0.91 -4.92 -1.69
N VAL A 117 -0.40 -4.78 -1.85
CA VAL A 117 -1.38 -5.05 -0.81
C VAL A 117 -2.35 -6.14 -1.27
N GLU A 118 -2.46 -7.22 -0.50
CA GLU A 118 -3.49 -8.23 -0.69
C GLU A 118 -4.81 -7.70 -0.11
N MET A 119 -5.81 -7.47 -0.96
CA MET A 119 -7.12 -7.00 -0.56
C MET A 119 -7.76 -7.94 0.45
N LYS A 120 -8.54 -7.38 1.38
CA LYS A 120 -9.44 -8.14 2.25
C LYS A 120 -10.84 -7.53 2.23
N TYR A 121 -11.86 -8.37 2.32
CA TYR A 121 -13.24 -7.90 2.46
C TYR A 121 -13.49 -7.39 3.88
N PHE A 122 -14.34 -6.36 3.96
CA PHE A 122 -14.75 -5.74 5.21
C PHE A 122 -16.22 -5.32 5.12
N ASP A 123 -17.05 -5.87 6.00
CA ASP A 123 -18.50 -5.68 6.04
C ASP A 123 -18.94 -4.44 6.84
N GLY A 124 -17.99 -3.70 7.41
CA GLY A 124 -18.27 -2.52 8.24
C GLY A 124 -18.32 -2.81 9.74
N LEU A 125 -18.28 -4.07 10.17
CA LEU A 125 -18.29 -4.46 11.57
C LEU A 125 -16.92 -4.96 12.02
N THR A 126 -16.59 -4.68 13.28
CA THR A 126 -15.34 -5.11 13.90
C THR A 126 -15.58 -5.49 15.36
N ASP A 127 -14.67 -6.26 15.95
CA ASP A 127 -14.68 -6.47 17.40
C ASP A 127 -14.39 -5.16 18.13
N THR A 128 -15.01 -5.00 19.30
CA THR A 128 -14.88 -3.81 20.15
C THR A 128 -13.44 -3.52 20.60
N HIS A 129 -12.55 -4.52 20.58
CA HIS A 129 -11.17 -4.42 21.06
C HIS A 129 -10.09 -4.73 20.01
N ILE A 130 -10.46 -5.13 18.80
CA ILE A 130 -9.50 -5.51 17.74
C ILE A 130 -10.12 -5.31 16.36
N GLN A 131 -9.32 -4.93 15.36
CA GLN A 131 -9.82 -4.82 13.99
C GLN A 131 -10.09 -6.22 13.43
N ALA A 132 -11.35 -6.55 13.12
CA ALA A 132 -11.72 -7.82 12.55
C ALA A 132 -12.17 -7.65 11.09
N LEU A 133 -11.83 -8.62 10.22
CA LEU A 133 -12.13 -8.57 8.78
C LEU A 133 -12.11 -9.98 8.18
N SER A 134 -12.56 -10.14 6.94
CA SER A 134 -12.47 -11.43 6.23
C SER A 134 -11.02 -11.84 6.00
N PHE A 135 -10.76 -13.14 6.01
CA PHE A 135 -9.49 -13.67 5.51
C PHE A 135 -9.41 -13.63 3.98
N ASN A 136 -10.53 -13.75 3.27
CA ASN A 136 -10.54 -13.65 1.81
C ASN A 136 -10.57 -12.18 1.36
N GLY A 137 -10.23 -11.97 0.10
CA GLY A 137 -10.41 -10.67 -0.54
C GLY A 137 -10.32 -10.69 -2.05
N ALA A 138 -10.45 -9.48 -2.61
CA ALA A 138 -10.78 -9.25 -4.01
C ALA A 138 -9.59 -9.18 -4.98
N GLY A 139 -8.40 -9.62 -4.57
CA GLY A 139 -7.21 -9.55 -5.40
C GLY A 139 -6.04 -8.87 -4.69
N ASP A 140 -5.14 -8.32 -5.49
CA ASP A 140 -4.05 -7.48 -5.04
C ASP A 140 -4.20 -6.07 -5.64
N PHE A 141 -3.68 -5.05 -4.97
CA PHE A 141 -3.48 -3.72 -5.55
C PHE A 141 -2.13 -3.13 -5.17
N ARG A 142 -1.73 -2.10 -5.90
CA ARG A 142 -0.56 -1.28 -5.57
C ARG A 142 -1.02 0.01 -4.91
N ALA A 143 -0.37 0.40 -3.83
CA ALA A 143 -0.52 1.73 -3.25
C ALA A 143 0.78 2.53 -3.44
N MET A 144 0.68 3.69 -4.08
CA MET A 144 1.78 4.63 -4.27
C MET A 144 1.65 5.73 -3.21
N LEU A 145 2.60 5.78 -2.28
CA LEU A 145 2.64 6.73 -1.17
C LEU A 145 3.78 7.72 -1.40
N SER A 146 3.53 9.01 -1.21
CA SER A 146 4.58 10.02 -1.22
C SER A 146 5.42 9.92 0.06
N GLY A 147 6.74 9.90 -0.08
CA GLY A 147 7.70 9.75 1.01
C GLY A 147 8.35 8.36 1.10
N ILE A 148 9.40 8.27 1.92
CA ILE A 148 10.15 7.07 2.26
C ILE A 148 10.24 6.96 3.79
N GLY A 149 10.55 5.77 4.32
CA GLY A 149 10.69 5.57 5.76
C GLY A 149 9.37 5.78 6.52
N LEU A 150 8.24 5.48 5.90
CA LEU A 150 6.89 5.80 6.41
C LEU A 150 6.44 4.92 7.59
N GLY A 151 7.31 4.07 8.15
CA GLY A 151 7.00 3.21 9.30
C GLY A 151 6.02 2.06 9.02
N ILE A 152 5.67 1.82 7.75
CA ILE A 152 4.78 0.71 7.37
C ILE A 152 5.53 -0.60 7.54
N LYS A 153 4.92 -1.56 8.23
CA LYS A 153 5.52 -2.85 8.54
C LYS A 153 5.03 -3.93 7.56
N PRO A 154 5.89 -4.84 7.08
CA PRO A 154 5.45 -5.99 6.30
C PRO A 154 4.37 -6.79 7.03
N LEU A 155 3.43 -7.38 6.30
CA LEU A 155 2.34 -8.22 6.84
C LEU A 155 1.46 -7.53 7.90
N SER A 156 1.50 -6.20 8.03
CA SER A 156 0.48 -5.46 8.77
C SER A 156 -0.82 -5.42 7.98
N LEU A 157 -1.93 -5.20 8.67
CA LEU A 157 -3.16 -4.77 8.04
C LEU A 157 -3.07 -3.27 7.79
N VAL A 158 -3.48 -2.83 6.61
CA VAL A 158 -3.63 -1.41 6.28
C VAL A 158 -5.02 -1.12 5.74
N LYS A 159 -5.49 0.10 5.92
CA LYS A 159 -6.59 0.70 5.16
C LYS A 159 -6.03 1.86 4.35
N VAL A 160 -6.05 1.73 3.03
CA VAL A 160 -5.48 2.70 2.10
C VAL A 160 -6.59 3.55 1.51
N TYR A 161 -6.43 4.87 1.62
CA TYR A 161 -7.32 5.87 1.04
C TYR A 161 -6.64 6.58 -0.11
N GLY A 162 -7.31 6.69 -1.25
CA GLY A 162 -6.73 7.38 -2.39
C GLY A 162 -7.53 7.24 -3.68
N VAL A 163 -6.99 7.80 -4.75
CA VAL A 163 -7.58 7.71 -6.09
C VAL A 163 -6.97 6.55 -6.85
N VAL A 164 -7.79 5.69 -7.44
CA VAL A 164 -7.33 4.67 -8.39
C VAL A 164 -6.82 5.38 -9.66
N ALA A 165 -5.51 5.47 -9.84
CA ALA A 165 -4.90 6.22 -10.93
C ALA A 165 -4.82 5.42 -12.23
N SER A 166 -4.52 4.13 -12.10
CA SER A 166 -4.26 3.20 -13.19
C SER A 166 -4.66 1.80 -12.78
N GLU A 167 -4.70 0.90 -13.75
CA GLU A 167 -4.89 -0.52 -13.54
C GLU A 167 -4.11 -1.26 -14.63
N THR A 168 -3.30 -2.24 -14.23
CA THR A 168 -2.52 -3.06 -15.15
C THR A 168 -2.75 -4.53 -14.81
N SER A 169 -3.17 -5.33 -15.78
CA SER A 169 -3.43 -6.77 -15.59
C SER A 169 -4.37 -7.06 -14.41
N ASN A 170 -5.45 -6.28 -14.28
CA ASN A 170 -6.44 -6.33 -13.19
C ASN A 170 -5.88 -6.02 -11.79
N VAL A 171 -4.68 -5.46 -11.69
CA VAL A 171 -4.09 -4.96 -10.44
C VAL A 171 -4.22 -3.43 -10.44
N PRO A 172 -5.12 -2.85 -9.64
CA PRO A 172 -5.28 -1.40 -9.56
C PRO A 172 -4.09 -0.75 -8.89
N GLU A 173 -3.81 0.50 -9.26
CA GLU A 173 -2.79 1.32 -8.63
C GLU A 173 -3.45 2.56 -8.00
N VAL A 174 -3.36 2.66 -6.69
CA VAL A 174 -3.97 3.72 -5.88
C VAL A 174 -2.91 4.75 -5.53
N LYS A 175 -3.12 6.01 -5.91
CA LYS A 175 -2.35 7.15 -5.38
C LYS A 175 -2.87 7.45 -3.98
N ALA A 176 -2.13 7.01 -2.97
CA ALA A 176 -2.55 7.04 -1.59
C ALA A 176 -2.37 8.43 -0.96
N GLU A 177 -3.45 8.95 -0.39
CA GLU A 177 -3.46 10.21 0.35
C GLU A 177 -3.32 9.98 1.86
N TYR A 178 -3.82 8.84 2.35
CA TYR A 178 -3.76 8.48 3.76
C TYR A 178 -3.76 6.96 3.91
N VAL A 179 -3.01 6.47 4.91
CA VAL A 179 -2.97 5.06 5.28
C VAL A 179 -3.12 4.92 6.79
N ARG A 180 -4.04 4.06 7.23
CA ARG A 180 -4.09 3.59 8.62
C ARG A 180 -3.51 2.18 8.69
N GLN A 181 -2.65 1.92 9.66
CA GLN A 181 -1.96 0.65 9.87
C GLN A 181 -2.36 0.00 11.20
N TRP A 182 -2.57 -1.31 11.18
CA TRP A 182 -2.72 -2.16 12.36
C TRP A 182 -1.62 -3.22 12.33
N ASP A 183 -0.72 -3.15 13.31
CA ASP A 183 0.31 -4.16 13.49
C ASP A 183 -0.28 -5.50 13.99
N TRP A 184 0.54 -6.55 14.02
CA TRP A 184 0.19 -7.81 14.66
C TRP A 184 -0.23 -7.59 16.11
N GLY A 185 -1.29 -8.29 16.53
CA GLY A 185 -2.00 -8.10 17.79
C GLY A 185 -3.16 -7.10 17.70
N LEU A 186 -3.22 -6.26 16.66
CA LEU A 186 -4.24 -5.22 16.51
C LEU A 186 -5.32 -5.55 15.47
N PHE A 187 -5.19 -6.68 14.76
CA PHE A 187 -6.23 -7.18 13.87
C PHE A 187 -6.38 -8.71 13.92
N THR A 188 -7.55 -9.24 13.59
CA THR A 188 -7.80 -10.68 13.41
C THR A 188 -8.60 -10.93 12.15
N PHE A 189 -8.55 -12.17 11.65
CA PHE A 189 -9.47 -12.62 10.63
C PHE A 189 -10.70 -13.24 11.28
N LEU A 190 -11.90 -12.83 10.87
CA LEU A 190 -13.18 -13.23 11.47
C LEU A 190 -13.65 -14.56 10.89
N MET A 191 -13.62 -14.69 9.56
CA MET A 191 -14.05 -15.88 8.84
C MET A 191 -13.54 -15.85 7.39
N VAL A 192 -13.92 -16.85 6.61
CA VAL A 192 -13.60 -16.98 5.18
C VAL A 192 -14.89 -16.80 4.38
N TYR A 193 -15.27 -15.55 4.09
CA TYR A 193 -16.41 -15.25 3.22
C TYR A 193 -15.97 -14.55 1.94
N GLY A 194 -16.79 -14.68 0.90
CA GLY A 194 -16.49 -14.21 -0.45
C GLY A 194 -15.45 -15.07 -1.18
N GLU A 195 -15.26 -14.83 -2.46
CA GLU A 195 -14.24 -15.54 -3.24
C GLU A 195 -12.83 -14.97 -2.98
N GLN A 196 -11.84 -15.86 -2.76
CA GLN A 196 -10.44 -15.46 -2.69
C GLN A 196 -9.88 -15.24 -4.10
N LYS A 197 -9.79 -13.97 -4.50
CA LYS A 197 -9.25 -13.54 -5.80
C LYS A 197 -7.79 -13.07 -5.73
N GLY A 198 -7.22 -13.05 -4.52
CA GLY A 198 -5.81 -12.73 -4.26
C GLY A 198 -4.83 -13.69 -4.94
N ASN A 199 -3.55 -13.33 -4.93
CA ASN A 199 -2.49 -14.18 -5.48
C ASN A 199 -2.51 -15.58 -4.86
N LYS A 200 -2.43 -16.62 -5.70
CA LYS A 200 -2.44 -18.02 -5.26
C LYS A 200 -1.27 -18.36 -4.33
N GLU A 201 -0.14 -17.65 -4.45
CA GLU A 201 1.00 -17.83 -3.55
C GLU A 201 0.67 -17.40 -2.11
N TRP A 202 -0.13 -16.33 -1.92
CA TRP A 202 -0.56 -15.90 -0.58
C TRP A 202 -1.42 -16.97 0.10
N LYS A 203 -2.30 -17.63 -0.65
CA LYS A 203 -3.14 -18.70 -0.11
C LYS A 203 -2.31 -19.90 0.37
N LYS A 204 -1.24 -20.26 -0.34
CA LYS A 204 -0.36 -21.38 0.04
C LYS A 204 0.39 -21.15 1.36
N LEU A 205 0.52 -19.90 1.81
CA LEU A 205 1.16 -19.58 3.08
C LEU A 205 0.30 -19.91 4.30
N ASN A 206 -1.02 -20.07 4.13
CA ASN A 206 -1.89 -20.47 5.21
C ASN A 206 -1.72 -21.96 5.53
N LYS A 207 -1.26 -22.24 6.74
CA LYS A 207 -0.99 -23.60 7.27
C LYS A 207 -2.12 -24.13 8.14
N VAL A 208 -3.18 -23.35 8.35
CA VAL A 208 -4.28 -23.68 9.27
C VAL A 208 -5.58 -23.78 8.49
N ASP A 209 -6.44 -24.70 8.93
CA ASP A 209 -7.78 -24.85 8.38
C ASP A 209 -8.59 -23.54 8.48
N GLU A 210 -9.28 -23.22 7.38
CA GLU A 210 -10.09 -22.02 7.21
C GLU A 210 -11.27 -21.94 8.20
N GLN A 211 -11.73 -23.07 8.75
CA GLN A 211 -12.76 -23.14 9.79
C GLN A 211 -12.30 -22.62 11.16
N ARG A 212 -10.98 -22.52 11.40
CA ARG A 212 -10.39 -22.09 12.68
C ARG A 212 -9.71 -20.73 12.60
N ILE A 213 -10.23 -19.84 11.76
CA ILE A 213 -9.55 -18.58 11.44
C ILE A 213 -9.65 -17.52 12.53
N TYR A 214 -10.73 -17.49 13.30
CA TYR A 214 -10.95 -16.47 14.33
C TYR A 214 -10.12 -16.73 15.58
N ASN A 215 -9.38 -15.70 16.03
CA ASN A 215 -8.80 -15.64 17.35
C ASN A 215 -8.95 -14.20 17.89
N PRO A 216 -9.77 -13.96 18.93
CA PRO A 216 -9.96 -12.63 19.49
C PRO A 216 -8.69 -12.05 20.14
N PHE A 217 -7.70 -12.89 20.43
CA PHE A 217 -6.42 -12.50 21.05
C PHE A 217 -5.26 -13.17 20.29
N PRO A 218 -5.00 -12.74 19.05
CA PRO A 218 -4.01 -13.39 18.19
C PRO A 218 -2.59 -13.19 18.70
N THR A 219 -1.77 -14.23 18.57
CA THR A 219 -0.33 -14.22 18.90
C THR A 219 0.49 -14.03 17.62
N ASN A 220 1.80 -13.81 17.72
CA ASN A 220 2.66 -13.76 16.52
C ASN A 220 2.54 -15.04 15.68
N ARG A 221 2.52 -16.21 16.35
CA ARG A 221 2.31 -17.51 15.69
C ARG A 221 1.00 -17.58 14.91
N TYR A 222 -0.07 -16.96 15.41
CA TYR A 222 -1.34 -16.90 14.69
C TYR A 222 -1.18 -16.27 13.30
N TYR A 223 -0.39 -15.21 13.18
CA TYR A 223 -0.12 -14.54 11.91
C TYR A 223 0.89 -15.30 11.07
N GLU A 224 1.96 -15.83 11.66
CA GLU A 224 2.95 -16.63 10.93
C GLU A 224 2.33 -17.86 10.27
N ASP A 225 1.43 -18.52 10.98
CA ASP A 225 0.72 -19.71 10.48
C ASP A 225 -0.29 -19.37 9.37
N ARG A 226 -0.75 -18.10 9.24
CA ARG A 226 -1.75 -17.68 8.23
C ARG A 226 -1.17 -16.89 7.06
N LEU A 227 -0.19 -16.04 7.34
CA LEU A 227 0.36 -15.04 6.42
C LEU A 227 1.79 -15.36 5.99
N GLY A 228 2.45 -16.31 6.66
CA GLY A 228 3.88 -16.59 6.52
C GLY A 228 4.75 -15.81 7.51
N PRO A 229 6.05 -16.13 7.58
CA PRO A 229 6.99 -15.43 8.46
C PRO A 229 7.10 -13.96 8.07
N ARG A 230 7.17 -13.07 9.06
CA ARG A 230 7.40 -11.65 8.80
C ARG A 230 8.84 -11.44 8.31
N PRO A 231 9.06 -10.81 7.14
CA PRO A 231 10.39 -10.35 6.76
C PRO A 231 10.97 -9.46 7.85
N GLN A 232 12.24 -9.68 8.19
CA GLN A 232 12.99 -8.80 9.10
C GLN A 232 13.46 -7.54 8.38
#